data_AF-A0A7C3WLK5-F1
#
_entry.id   AF-A0A7C3WLK5-F1
#
_cell.length_a   1.000
_cell.length_b   1.000
_cell.length_c   1.000
_cell.angle_alpha   90.00
_cell.angle_beta   90.00
_cell.angle_gamma   90.00
#
_symmetry.space_group_name_H-M   'P 1'
#
loop_
_entity.id
_entity.type
_entity.pdbx_description
1 polymer ?
#
loop_
_entity_poly.entity_id
_entity_poly.type
_entity_poly.pdbx_seq_one_letter_code
_entity_poly.pdbx_strand_id
1 'polypeptide(L)'
;NSQFVNQLVSGELQSELSKSALETLSIVAYLGPITRSQIEAVRGVNCTYVLRSLLIRGLIERKETADIRGYLYEVSFDFLKHLGIEKVSQLPDWENLSKNNKVSEFLSFSEKEQ
;
A
#
# COMPACT_ATOMS: atom_id res chain seq x y z
N ASN A 1 -12.78 23.07 21.49
CA ASN A 1 -12.96 21.62 21.31
C ASN A 1 -12.31 21.09 20.03
N SER A 2 -12.55 21.69 18.86
CA SER A 2 -11.94 21.26 17.58
C SER A 2 -10.41 21.36 17.53
N GLN A 3 -9.79 22.37 18.14
CA GLN A 3 -8.32 22.50 18.19
C GLN A 3 -7.61 21.35 18.92
N PHE A 4 -8.17 20.89 20.05
CA PHE A 4 -7.60 19.79 20.84
C PHE A 4 -7.71 18.45 20.09
N VAL A 5 -8.86 18.22 19.42
CA VAL A 5 -9.06 17.05 18.56
C VAL A 5 -8.11 17.08 17.36
N ASN A 6 -7.92 18.23 16.71
CA ASN A 6 -6.98 18.36 15.59
C ASN A 6 -5.52 18.14 16.02
N GLN A 7 -5.09 18.63 17.18
CA GLN A 7 -3.74 18.36 17.69
C GLN A 7 -3.50 16.87 17.97
N LEU A 8 -4.48 16.20 18.58
CA LEU A 8 -4.41 14.76 18.86
C LEU A 8 -4.33 13.95 17.55
N VAL A 9 -5.20 14.24 16.59
CA VAL A 9 -5.22 13.58 15.28
C VAL A 9 -3.94 13.85 14.48
N SER A 10 -3.44 15.09 14.49
CA SER A 10 -2.22 15.45 13.76
C SER A 10 -0.98 14.75 14.32
N GLY A 11 -0.87 14.63 15.64
CA GLY A 11 0.25 13.93 16.29
C GLY A 11 0.28 12.44 15.97
N GLU A 12 -0.88 11.76 15.96
CA GLU A 12 -0.96 10.34 15.58
C GLU A 12 -0.63 10.11 14.10
N LEU A 13 -1.02 11.02 13.21
CA LEU A 13 -0.75 10.92 11.77
C LEU A 13 0.70 11.26 11.40
N GLN A 14 1.37 12.08 12.20
CA GLN A 14 2.78 12.46 12.01
C GLN A 14 3.77 11.50 12.67
N SER A 15 3.31 10.53 13.46
CA SER A 15 4.18 9.53 14.07
C SER A 15 4.93 8.69 13.03
N GLU A 16 6.14 8.20 13.33
CA GLU A 16 6.90 7.36 12.41
C GLU A 16 6.12 6.09 12.03
N LEU A 17 6.31 5.62 10.79
CA LEU A 17 5.73 4.36 10.35
C LEU A 17 6.42 3.21 11.08
N SER A 18 5.63 2.31 11.65
CA SER A 18 6.16 1.06 12.20
C SER A 18 6.81 0.22 11.10
N LYS A 19 7.69 -0.71 11.49
CA LYS A 19 8.31 -1.67 10.54
C LYS A 19 7.25 -2.42 9.73
N SER A 20 6.16 -2.85 10.38
CA SER A 20 5.05 -3.51 9.69
C SER A 20 4.36 -2.57 8.69
N ALA A 21 4.20 -1.29 9.01
CA ALA A 21 3.64 -0.33 8.06
C ALA A 21 4.56 -0.07 6.87
N LEU A 22 5.86 0.04 7.08
CA LEU A 22 6.86 0.18 6.02
C LEU A 22 6.88 -1.03 5.08
N GLU A 23 6.80 -2.24 5.63
CA GLU A 23 6.74 -3.48 4.84
C GLU A 23 5.47 -3.51 3.96
N THR A 24 4.29 -3.18 4.50
CA THR A 24 3.05 -3.11 3.70
C THR A 24 3.13 -2.02 2.65
N LEU A 25 3.62 -0.83 3.00
CA LEU A 25 3.76 0.28 2.06
C LEU A 25 4.70 -0.10 0.91
N SER A 26 5.81 -0.79 1.21
CA SER A 26 6.74 -1.28 0.19
C SER A 26 6.07 -2.26 -0.77
N ILE A 27 5.28 -3.21 -0.25
CA ILE A 27 4.51 -4.14 -1.10
C ILE A 27 3.58 -3.37 -2.04
N VAL A 28 2.82 -2.41 -1.53
CA VAL A 28 1.92 -1.59 -2.36
C VAL A 28 2.70 -0.76 -3.38
N ALA A 29 3.85 -0.21 -3.01
CA ALA A 29 4.68 0.61 -3.89
C ALA A 29 5.27 -0.19 -5.06
N TYR A 30 5.74 -1.41 -4.83
CA TYR A 30 6.42 -2.23 -5.84
C TYR A 30 5.52 -3.21 -6.59
N LEU A 31 4.40 -3.63 -5.99
CA LEU A 31 3.50 -4.64 -6.54
C LEU A 31 2.10 -4.10 -6.84
N GLY A 32 1.83 -2.83 -6.55
CA GLY A 32 0.57 -2.19 -6.89
C GLY A 32 0.36 -2.04 -8.41
N PRO A 33 -0.89 -1.99 -8.90
CA PRO A 33 -2.14 -2.09 -8.13
C PRO A 33 -2.41 -3.51 -7.60
N ILE A 34 -2.72 -3.64 -6.30
CA ILE A 34 -2.83 -4.94 -5.61
C ILE A 34 -4.00 -4.97 -4.60
N THR A 35 -4.65 -6.12 -4.41
CA THR A 35 -5.75 -6.27 -3.45
C THR A 35 -5.26 -6.49 -2.02
N ARG A 36 -6.13 -6.24 -1.03
CA ARG A 36 -5.82 -6.56 0.39
C ARG A 36 -5.44 -8.02 0.58
N SER A 37 -6.19 -8.96 -0.01
CA SER A 37 -5.94 -10.39 0.14
C SER A 37 -4.57 -10.78 -0.41
N GLN A 38 -4.17 -10.23 -1.56
CA GLN A 38 -2.84 -10.45 -2.12
C GLN A 38 -1.73 -9.87 -1.22
N ILE A 39 -1.93 -8.68 -0.64
CA ILE A 39 -0.98 -8.12 0.35
C ILE A 39 -0.86 -9.05 1.56
N GLU A 40 -1.97 -9.55 2.08
CA GLU A 40 -1.97 -10.51 3.21
C GLU A 40 -1.29 -11.82 2.84
N ALA A 41 -1.44 -12.31 1.61
CA ALA A 41 -0.75 -13.50 1.12
C ALA A 41 0.77 -13.31 1.07
N VAL A 42 1.26 -12.14 0.64
CA VAL A 42 2.70 -11.81 0.66
C VAL A 42 3.21 -11.62 2.09
N ARG A 43 2.42 -10.96 2.95
CA ARG A 43 2.80 -10.65 4.34
C ARG A 43 2.69 -11.84 5.29
N GLY A 44 1.84 -12.82 4.98
CA GLY A 44 1.48 -13.93 5.86
C GLY A 44 0.66 -13.54 7.09
N VAL A 45 0.23 -12.28 7.21
CA VAL A 45 -0.51 -11.73 8.36
C VAL A 45 -1.54 -10.69 7.92
N ASN A 46 -2.56 -10.46 8.76
CA ASN A 46 -3.59 -9.45 8.49
C ASN A 46 -2.99 -8.04 8.42
N CYS A 47 -3.38 -7.28 7.41
CA CYS A 47 -2.86 -5.92 7.18
C CYS A 47 -3.94 -4.82 7.20
N THR A 48 -5.16 -5.15 7.65
CA THR A 48 -6.32 -4.24 7.56
C THR A 48 -6.11 -2.92 8.29
N TYR A 49 -5.57 -2.96 9.51
CA TYR A 49 -5.29 -1.74 10.28
C TYR A 49 -4.17 -0.91 9.65
N VAL A 50 -3.13 -1.57 9.15
CA VAL A 50 -1.99 -0.92 8.49
C VAL A 50 -2.45 -0.20 7.22
N LEU A 51 -3.23 -0.86 6.37
CA LEU A 51 -3.79 -0.23 5.16
C LEU A 51 -4.65 0.98 5.51
N ARG A 52 -5.49 0.87 6.55
CA ARG A 52 -6.29 2.01 7.02
C ARG A 52 -5.40 3.17 7.47
N SER A 53 -4.34 2.90 8.24
CA SER A 53 -3.40 3.93 8.68
C SER A 53 -2.69 4.62 7.52
N LEU A 54 -2.22 3.84 6.53
CA LEU A 54 -1.57 4.37 5.33
C LEU A 54 -2.52 5.22 4.46
N LEU A 55 -3.79 4.81 4.34
CA LEU A 55 -4.83 5.59 3.65
C LEU A 55 -5.07 6.93 4.35
N ILE A 56 -5.23 6.95 5.68
CA ILE A 56 -5.50 8.20 6.42
C ILE A 56 -4.29 9.14 6.33
N ARG A 57 -3.07 8.61 6.28
CA ARG A 57 -1.84 9.39 6.07
C ARG A 57 -1.67 9.86 4.62
N GLY A 58 -2.54 9.44 3.71
CA GLY A 58 -2.46 9.80 2.29
C GLY A 58 -1.26 9.20 1.56
N LEU A 59 -0.66 8.11 2.06
CA LEU A 59 0.49 7.46 1.42
C LEU A 59 0.08 6.44 0.36
N ILE A 60 -1.13 5.90 0.48
CA ILE A 60 -1.72 5.00 -0.50
C ILE A 60 -3.13 5.49 -0.83
N GLU A 61 -3.61 5.10 -2.00
CA GLU A 61 -4.99 5.28 -2.45
C GLU A 61 -5.63 3.93 -2.76
N ARG A 62 -6.96 3.92 -2.84
CA ARG A 62 -7.72 2.73 -3.22
C ARG A 62 -8.62 3.03 -4.41
N LYS A 63 -8.68 2.09 -5.36
CA LYS A 63 -9.56 2.16 -6.53
C LYS A 63 -10.55 1.00 -6.52
N GLU A 64 -11.80 1.29 -6.82
CA GLU A 64 -12.81 0.28 -7.11
C GLU A 64 -12.70 -0.11 -8.58
N THR A 65 -12.89 -1.39 -8.88
CA THR A 65 -12.96 -1.89 -10.25
C THR A 65 -14.10 -2.89 -10.38
N ALA A 66 -14.70 -2.97 -11.56
CA ALA A 66 -15.80 -3.88 -11.84
C ALA A 66 -15.34 -5.35 -11.86
N ASP A 67 -14.05 -5.60 -12.10
CA ASP A 67 -13.50 -6.94 -12.34
C ASP A 67 -13.33 -7.76 -11.05
N ILE A 68 -13.21 -7.11 -9.89
CA ILE A 68 -13.01 -7.76 -8.60
C ILE A 68 -13.91 -7.18 -7.53
N ARG A 69 -14.40 -8.05 -6.63
CA ARG A 69 -15.13 -7.62 -5.44
C ARG A 69 -14.14 -7.07 -4.41
N GLY A 70 -13.94 -5.75 -4.42
CA GLY A 70 -13.14 -5.07 -3.41
C GLY A 70 -12.40 -3.87 -3.95
N TYR A 71 -11.24 -3.60 -3.34
CA TYR A 71 -10.40 -2.45 -3.63
C TYR A 71 -9.02 -2.91 -4.09
N LEU A 72 -8.50 -2.26 -5.13
CA LEU A 72 -7.06 -2.23 -5.44
C LEU A 72 -6.41 -1.11 -4.65
N TYR A 73 -5.20 -1.35 -4.19
CA TYR A 73 -4.37 -0.38 -3.50
C TYR A 73 -3.13 -0.07 -4.33
N GLU A 74 -2.77 1.20 -4.37
CA GLU A 74 -1.54 1.70 -4.99
C GLU A 74 -1.03 2.91 -4.20
N VAL A 75 0.22 3.32 -4.44
CA VAL A 75 0.76 4.51 -3.79
C VAL A 75 0.10 5.77 -4.32
N SER A 76 -0.12 6.74 -3.44
CA SER A 76 -0.71 8.02 -3.82
C SER A 76 0.29 8.90 -4.57
N PHE A 77 -0.23 9.96 -5.19
CA PHE A 77 0.62 11.03 -5.71
C PHE A 77 1.45 11.72 -4.62
N ASP A 78 0.88 11.91 -3.43
CA ASP A 78 1.58 12.54 -2.31
C ASP A 78 2.79 11.72 -1.85
N PHE A 79 2.70 10.39 -1.87
CA PHE A 79 3.84 9.51 -1.61
C PHE A 79 4.99 9.76 -2.59
N LEU A 80 4.70 9.84 -3.90
CA LEU A 80 5.72 10.12 -4.92
C LEU A 80 6.36 11.49 -4.72
N LYS A 81 5.54 12.50 -4.39
CA LYS A 81 6.00 13.85 -4.05
C LYS A 81 6.91 13.87 -2.83
N HIS A 82 6.62 13.06 -1.80
CA HIS A 82 7.47 12.94 -0.61
C HIS A 82 8.83 12.32 -0.94
N LEU A 83 8.88 11.43 -1.94
CA LEU A 83 10.13 10.85 -2.45
C LEU A 83 10.84 11.71 -3.49
N GLY A 84 10.21 12.79 -3.97
CA GLY A 84 10.77 13.66 -5.01
C GLY A 84 10.83 13.02 -6.39
N ILE A 85 9.94 12.06 -6.68
CA ILE A 85 9.84 11.36 -7.96
C ILE A 85 8.47 11.59 -8.60
N GLU A 86 8.37 11.40 -9.92
CA GLU A 86 7.14 11.61 -10.69
C GLU A 86 6.38 10.31 -10.95
N LYS A 87 7.08 9.17 -10.97
CA LYS A 87 6.51 7.87 -11.35
C LYS A 87 7.01 6.76 -10.44
N VAL A 88 6.16 5.77 -10.17
CA VAL A 88 6.52 4.53 -9.45
C VAL A 88 7.69 3.79 -10.10
N SER A 89 7.85 3.89 -11.42
CA SER A 89 8.97 3.27 -12.14
C SER A 89 10.34 3.87 -11.81
N GLN A 90 10.38 5.00 -11.10
CA GLN A 90 11.61 5.64 -10.62
C GLN A 90 11.98 5.20 -9.19
N LEU A 91 11.18 4.33 -8.58
CA LEU A 91 11.54 3.75 -7.29
C LEU A 91 12.87 2.97 -7.40
N PRO A 92 13.71 2.98 -6.35
CA PRO A 92 14.93 2.18 -6.32
C PRO A 92 14.65 0.71 -6.61
N ASP A 93 15.50 0.04 -7.39
CA ASP A 93 15.35 -1.37 -7.73
C ASP A 93 14.00 -1.76 -8.36
N TRP A 94 13.26 -0.80 -8.92
CA TRP A 94 11.95 -1.03 -9.53
C TRP A 94 11.96 -2.19 -10.53
N GLU A 95 12.96 -2.26 -11.41
CA GLU A 95 13.03 -3.33 -12.42
C GLU A 95 13.16 -4.73 -11.83
N ASN A 96 13.88 -4.87 -10.70
CA ASN A 96 14.11 -6.15 -10.05
C ASN A 96 12.90 -6.57 -9.21
N LEU A 97 12.27 -5.61 -8.53
CA LEU A 97 11.21 -5.87 -7.56
C LEU A 97 9.82 -5.96 -8.21
N SER A 98 9.49 -5.06 -9.14
CA SER A 98 8.18 -5.06 -9.83
C SER A 98 8.02 -6.24 -10.79
N LYS A 99 9.11 -6.69 -11.42
CA LYS A 99 9.11 -7.81 -12.37
C LYS A 99 9.45 -9.14 -11.72
N ASN A 100 9.35 -9.27 -10.39
CA ASN A 100 9.58 -10.55 -9.75
C ASN A 100 8.45 -11.53 -10.11
N ASN A 101 8.63 -12.23 -11.23
CA ASN A 101 7.65 -13.12 -11.85
C ASN A 101 7.10 -14.15 -10.88
N LYS A 102 7.88 -14.55 -9.86
CA LYS A 102 7.43 -15.54 -8.88
C LYS A 102 6.29 -15.03 -8.00
N VAL A 103 6.32 -13.75 -7.63
CA VAL A 103 5.27 -13.16 -6.78
C VAL A 103 4.02 -12.92 -7.60
N SER A 104 4.13 -12.34 -8.79
CA SER A 104 2.98 -12.14 -9.68
C SER A 104 2.35 -13.47 -10.11
N GLU A 105 3.15 -14.49 -10.42
CA GLU A 105 2.68 -15.85 -10.71
C GLU A 105 1.95 -16.45 -9.50
N PHE A 106 2.53 -16.37 -8.31
CA PHE A 106 1.90 -16.86 -7.07
C PHE A 106 0.56 -16.17 -6.76
N LEU A 107 0.48 -14.85 -6.93
CA LEU A 107 -0.75 -14.08 -6.72
C LEU A 107 -1.83 -14.45 -7.74
N SER A 108 -1.46 -14.67 -9.01
CA SER A 108 -2.39 -15.11 -10.06
C SER A 108 -2.92 -16.54 -9.87
N PHE A 109 -2.14 -17.41 -9.22
CA PHE A 109 -2.59 -18.76 -8.84
C PHE A 109 -3.64 -18.71 -7.73
N SER A 110 -3.45 -17.83 -6.75
CA SER A 110 -4.34 -17.68 -5.59
C SER A 110 -5.74 -17.18 -5.98
N GLU A 111 -5.87 -16.44 -7.08
CA GLU A 111 -7.16 -15.93 -7.59
C GLU A 111 -7.96 -16.98 -8.38
N LYS A 112 -7.31 -18.05 -8.88
CA LYS A 112 -7.98 -19.09 -9.69
C LYS A 112 -8.60 -20.22 -8.87
N GLU A 113 -8.31 -20.30 -7.57
CA GLU A 113 -8.83 -21.34 -6.69
C GLU A 113 -10.00 -20.90 -5.78
N GLN A 114 -10.53 -19.69 -5.96
CA GLN A 114 -11.74 -19.19 -5.28
C GLN A 114 -12.91 -18.99 -6.24
#